data_AF-A0AAD4EPX6-F1
#
_entry.id   AF-A0AAD4EPX6-F1
#
_cell.length_a   1.000
_cell.length_b   1.000
_cell.length_c   1.000
_cell.angle_alpha   90.00
_cell.angle_beta   90.00
_cell.angle_gamma   90.00
#
_symmetry.space_group_name_H-M   'P 1'
#
loop_
_entity.id
_entity.type
_entity.pdbx_description
1 polymer ?
#
loop_
_entity_poly.entity_id
_entity_poly.type
_entity_poly.pdbx_seq_one_letter_code
_entity_poly.pdbx_strand_id
1 'polypeptide(L)'
;MPVSIEELDATVRAFYEGRGEQFKEDPDAWLMVDDILSRATYEQTKCSSPARLAGVVQGLTNTSLGSAGIRNFVVQYILQCSNTEEALKTHRTLLNKLNLVLVSVLKQEWPHNWPTFINEIISACHSSLSVCENNMIILRLLSEEVFDYSAEQMTSTKTRNLKTTMCAEFSQIFQLCQEILNSATQPSLIKATLETLLRFCNWIPLGYIFETPLIETLRTRFLEVPEFRNITLQCLTEIGGLQTGGPGQLNTYDEQLVKMFTEVLTSISNIIPLDMDLKTTYPQSNSRDQEFIQNLALFLCNFYGMHLPLIENLPNRDFLTHGHFYLIRISQIDDREIFKICLDYWLKLVQELYEEMQSLPISDLTSMSLGMMGGGGAPNPALLTNYPLRKHKYNEVLSNLRVVMIEKMVRPEEVLIVENDEGEIVREFVKETDTVQLYKTIRECLVYLTHLDVVDTEQIMTEKLARQVDGSEWSWHNCNVLCWAIGSISLAMNEETEKRFLVTVIKDLLGLTEMKRGKDNKAVVASNIMYIVGQYPRFLKAHWKFLKTVVNKLFEFMHESHEGESISNQRKDCYS
;
A
#
# COMPACT_ATOMS: atom_id res chain seq x y z
N MET A 1 -18.37 48.59 14.53
CA MET A 1 -18.47 48.16 15.94
C MET A 1 -18.04 46.71 15.97
N PRO A 2 -17.26 46.26 16.97
CA PRO A 2 -16.99 44.84 17.13
C PRO A 2 -18.33 44.10 17.26
N VAL A 3 -18.53 43.06 16.46
CA VAL A 3 -19.74 42.22 16.47
C VAL A 3 -19.87 41.62 17.86
N SER A 4 -21.05 41.67 18.47
CA SER A 4 -21.24 41.06 19.79
C SER A 4 -21.13 39.52 19.70
N ILE A 5 -20.70 38.85 20.78
CA ILE A 5 -20.54 37.38 20.77
C ILE A 5 -21.87 36.67 20.48
N GLU A 6 -23.00 37.23 20.92
CA GLU A 6 -24.35 36.70 20.66
C GLU A 6 -24.72 36.81 19.17
N GLU A 7 -24.41 37.92 18.52
CA GLU A 7 -24.59 38.09 17.07
C GLU A 7 -23.67 37.17 16.28
N LEU A 8 -22.44 36.95 16.76
CA LEU A 8 -21.51 36.03 16.14
C LEU A 8 -22.02 34.58 16.22
N ASP A 9 -22.52 34.14 17.38
CA ASP A 9 -23.15 32.83 17.55
C ASP A 9 -24.35 32.65 16.64
N ALA A 10 -25.23 33.65 16.55
CA ALA A 10 -26.38 33.62 15.66
C ALA A 10 -25.98 33.51 14.18
N THR A 11 -24.91 34.22 13.77
CA THR A 11 -24.40 34.21 12.39
C THR A 11 -23.78 32.86 12.03
N VAL A 12 -22.93 32.31 12.91
CA VAL A 12 -22.31 31.00 12.68
C VAL A 12 -23.36 29.88 12.72
N ARG A 13 -24.36 29.98 13.60
CA ARG A 13 -25.49 29.04 13.63
C ARG A 13 -26.29 29.10 12.34
N ALA A 14 -26.64 30.30 11.86
CA ALA A 14 -27.33 30.47 10.59
C ALA A 14 -26.54 29.92 9.39
N PHE A 15 -25.21 30.05 9.39
CA PHE A 15 -24.35 29.48 8.34
C PHE A 15 -24.39 27.94 8.33
N TYR A 16 -24.16 27.30 9.49
CA TYR A 16 -24.16 25.84 9.59
C TYR A 16 -25.57 25.22 9.44
N GLU A 17 -26.63 25.97 9.70
CA GLU A 17 -28.02 25.56 9.46
C GLU A 17 -28.54 25.93 8.05
N GLY A 18 -27.67 26.40 7.15
CA GLY A 18 -27.96 26.60 5.72
C GLY A 18 -28.74 27.89 5.38
N ARG A 19 -28.72 28.91 6.25
CA ARG A 19 -29.50 30.16 6.13
C ARG A 19 -28.66 31.44 6.03
N GLY A 20 -27.33 31.37 5.95
CA GLY A 20 -26.45 32.55 6.02
C GLY A 20 -25.37 32.61 4.93
N GLU A 21 -24.95 33.84 4.56
CA GLU A 21 -23.81 34.10 3.67
C GLU A 21 -22.45 33.89 4.38
N GLN A 22 -21.37 33.73 3.59
CA GLN A 22 -19.99 33.59 4.08
C GLN A 22 -19.56 34.80 4.92
N PHE A 23 -19.09 34.53 6.13
CA PHE A 23 -18.54 35.53 7.05
C PHE A 23 -17.17 36.04 6.55
N LYS A 24 -16.95 37.36 6.55
CA LYS A 24 -15.69 37.99 6.13
C LYS A 24 -14.65 37.97 7.27
N GLU A 25 -13.40 37.65 6.95
CA GLU A 25 -12.27 37.69 7.89
C GLU A 25 -11.97 39.13 8.33
N ASP A 26 -11.96 39.37 9.63
CA ASP A 26 -11.57 40.64 10.25
C ASP A 26 -10.11 40.54 10.75
N PRO A 27 -9.18 41.43 10.32
CA PRO A 27 -7.79 41.45 10.77
C PRO A 27 -7.62 41.56 12.30
N ASP A 28 -8.58 42.18 12.99
CA ASP A 28 -8.55 42.39 14.44
C ASP A 28 -9.33 41.31 15.22
N ALA A 29 -9.81 40.25 14.53
CA ALA A 29 -10.59 39.18 15.14
C ALA A 29 -9.85 38.45 16.29
N TRP A 30 -8.52 38.53 16.35
CA TRP A 30 -7.72 37.93 17.43
C TRP A 30 -7.97 38.56 18.80
N LEU A 31 -8.31 39.85 18.85
CA LEU A 31 -8.66 40.55 20.09
C LEU A 31 -9.94 39.99 20.71
N MET A 32 -10.80 39.37 19.90
CA MET A 32 -12.06 38.80 20.34
C MET A 32 -11.94 37.32 20.70
N VAL A 33 -10.81 36.67 20.47
CA VAL A 33 -10.67 35.22 20.64
C VAL A 33 -10.90 34.78 22.09
N ASP A 34 -10.40 35.56 23.06
CA ASP A 34 -10.64 35.31 24.49
C ASP A 34 -12.14 35.41 24.83
N ASP A 35 -12.80 36.48 24.39
CA ASP A 35 -14.23 36.68 24.57
C ASP A 35 -15.07 35.63 23.82
N ILE A 36 -14.66 35.17 22.63
CA ILE A 36 -15.36 34.13 21.87
C ILE A 36 -15.20 32.77 22.57
N LEU A 37 -13.99 32.39 22.97
CA LEU A 37 -13.78 31.10 23.61
C LEU A 37 -14.46 31.05 25.00
N SER A 38 -14.41 32.14 25.77
CA SER A 38 -15.04 32.22 27.08
C SER A 38 -16.57 32.39 27.05
N ARG A 39 -17.12 33.23 26.17
CA ARG A 39 -18.55 33.63 26.21
C ARG A 39 -19.43 32.98 25.13
N ALA A 40 -18.86 32.47 24.04
CA ALA A 40 -19.69 31.85 23.01
C ALA A 40 -20.37 30.58 23.57
N THR A 41 -21.63 30.40 23.19
CA THR A 41 -22.45 29.25 23.57
C THR A 41 -22.46 28.18 22.48
N TYR A 42 -22.21 28.57 21.23
CA TYR A 42 -22.20 27.65 20.10
C TYR A 42 -20.79 27.12 19.81
N GLU A 43 -20.63 25.80 19.80
CA GLU A 43 -19.33 25.15 19.64
C GLU A 43 -18.67 25.46 18.28
N GLN A 44 -19.45 25.61 17.20
CA GLN A 44 -18.87 25.96 15.91
C GLN A 44 -18.32 27.38 15.87
N THR A 45 -18.88 28.30 16.66
CA THR A 45 -18.32 29.65 16.83
C THR A 45 -16.97 29.54 17.51
N LYS A 46 -16.86 28.76 18.58
CA LYS A 46 -15.57 28.46 19.23
C LYS A 46 -14.60 27.79 18.27
N CYS A 47 -15.04 26.81 17.49
CA CYS A 47 -14.22 26.08 16.53
C CYS A 47 -13.74 26.92 15.34
N SER A 48 -14.40 28.06 15.06
CA SER A 48 -13.97 29.01 14.03
C SER A 48 -12.89 29.99 14.54
N SER A 49 -12.72 30.12 15.85
CA SER A 49 -11.74 31.03 16.46
C SER A 49 -10.28 30.54 16.39
N PRO A 50 -9.97 29.24 16.57
CA PRO A 50 -8.63 28.71 16.36
C PRO A 50 -8.07 28.90 14.94
N ALA A 51 -8.92 28.84 13.90
CA ALA A 51 -8.49 29.13 12.54
C ALA A 51 -8.06 30.61 12.38
N ARG A 52 -8.80 31.52 13.01
CA ARG A 52 -8.46 32.95 13.07
C ARG A 52 -7.19 33.21 13.88
N LEU A 53 -7.02 32.50 15.00
CA LEU A 53 -5.79 32.48 15.80
C LEU A 53 -4.58 32.00 14.98
N ALA A 54 -4.72 30.95 14.19
CA ALA A 54 -3.62 30.41 13.39
C ALA A 54 -3.10 31.42 12.35
N GLY A 55 -4.00 32.12 11.65
CA GLY A 55 -3.64 33.21 10.72
C GLY A 55 -2.92 34.38 11.42
N VAL A 56 -3.34 34.71 12.65
CA VAL A 56 -2.71 35.76 13.46
C VAL A 56 -1.36 35.32 14.02
N VAL A 57 -1.21 34.06 14.46
CA VAL A 57 0.09 33.50 14.88
C VAL A 57 1.08 33.55 13.73
N GLN A 58 0.67 33.24 12.48
CA GLN A 58 1.54 33.40 11.31
C GLN A 58 1.91 34.87 11.04
N GLY A 59 1.03 35.84 11.31
CA GLY A 59 1.27 37.27 11.11
C GLY A 59 2.04 37.99 12.23
N LEU A 60 2.08 37.44 13.45
CA LEU A 60 2.69 38.06 14.64
C LEU A 60 4.22 37.90 14.73
N THR A 61 4.87 37.39 13.68
CA THR A 61 6.33 37.20 13.60
C THR A 61 7.18 38.47 13.80
N ASN A 62 6.57 39.66 13.94
CA ASN A 62 7.27 40.95 14.02
C ASN A 62 7.19 41.67 15.37
N THR A 63 6.44 41.18 16.38
CA THR A 63 6.29 41.89 17.67
C THR A 63 6.35 40.96 18.88
N SER A 64 7.47 41.03 19.61
CA SER A 64 7.79 40.20 20.79
C SER A 64 6.84 40.34 21.99
N LEU A 65 6.01 41.39 22.04
CA LEU A 65 5.11 41.69 23.18
C LEU A 65 3.76 40.95 23.13
N GLY A 66 3.33 40.44 21.96
CA GLY A 66 2.03 39.74 21.82
C GLY A 66 2.09 38.22 21.96
N SER A 67 3.25 37.62 21.66
CA SER A 67 3.40 36.16 21.52
C SER A 67 3.23 35.37 22.84
N ALA A 68 3.80 35.86 23.94
CA ALA A 68 3.72 35.20 25.25
C ALA A 68 2.29 35.20 25.84
N GLY A 69 1.49 36.24 25.56
CA GLY A 69 0.10 36.33 26.00
C GLY A 69 -0.78 35.28 25.30
N ILE A 70 -0.63 35.16 23.98
CA ILE A 70 -1.34 34.17 23.17
C ILE A 70 -0.92 32.76 23.56
N ARG A 71 0.39 32.53 23.76
CA ARG A 71 0.91 31.26 24.28
C ARG A 71 0.20 30.84 25.56
N ASN A 72 0.26 31.67 26.59
CA ASN A 72 -0.26 31.33 27.91
C ASN A 72 -1.78 31.11 27.86
N PHE A 73 -2.48 31.91 27.06
CA PHE A 73 -3.92 31.77 26.83
C PHE A 73 -4.26 30.42 26.18
N VAL A 74 -3.61 30.06 25.08
CA VAL A 74 -3.85 28.78 24.37
C VAL A 74 -3.56 27.59 25.30
N VAL A 75 -2.46 27.63 26.04
CA VAL A 75 -2.09 26.57 27.00
C VAL A 75 -3.14 26.42 28.10
N GLN A 76 -3.59 27.52 28.72
CA GLN A 76 -4.62 27.47 29.76
C GLN A 76 -5.93 26.88 29.24
N TYR A 77 -6.32 27.26 28.03
CA TYR A 77 -7.57 26.78 27.43
C TYR A 77 -7.49 25.30 27.05
N ILE A 78 -6.34 24.83 26.56
CA ILE A 78 -6.06 23.41 26.34
C ILE A 78 -6.16 22.63 27.66
N LEU A 79 -5.55 23.12 28.74
CA LEU A 79 -5.61 22.47 30.06
C LEU A 79 -7.05 22.42 30.58
N GLN A 80 -7.83 23.49 30.41
CA GLN A 80 -9.24 23.52 30.81
C GLN A 80 -10.06 22.46 30.04
N CYS A 81 -9.82 22.32 28.74
CA CYS A 81 -10.55 21.37 27.89
C CYS A 81 -10.07 19.91 28.05
N SER A 82 -8.91 19.67 28.65
CA SER A 82 -8.30 18.34 28.83
C SER A 82 -8.20 17.89 30.29
N ASN A 83 -8.74 18.66 31.25
CA ASN A 83 -8.59 18.37 32.67
C ASN A 83 -9.30 17.08 33.14
N THR A 84 -10.29 16.62 32.37
CA THR A 84 -11.15 15.47 32.68
C THR A 84 -11.47 14.69 31.40
N GLU A 85 -11.80 13.41 31.54
CA GLU A 85 -12.16 12.55 30.41
C GLU A 85 -13.44 13.03 29.70
N GLU A 86 -14.42 13.53 30.47
CA GLU A 86 -15.67 14.08 29.95
C GLU A 86 -15.44 15.34 29.11
N ALA A 87 -14.58 16.25 29.56
CA ALA A 87 -14.20 17.45 28.81
C ALA A 87 -13.47 17.10 27.51
N LEU A 88 -12.56 16.11 27.55
CA LEU A 88 -11.82 15.64 26.38
C LEU A 88 -12.76 15.11 25.30
N LYS A 89 -13.78 14.32 25.70
CA LYS A 89 -14.82 13.82 24.78
C LYS A 89 -15.71 14.93 24.24
N THR A 90 -16.17 15.84 25.12
CA THR A 90 -17.12 16.89 24.77
C THR A 90 -16.51 17.95 23.85
N HIS A 91 -15.24 18.32 24.07
CA HIS A 91 -14.57 19.39 23.35
C HIS A 91 -13.53 18.89 22.34
N ARG A 92 -13.57 17.62 21.94
CA ARG A 92 -12.53 16.97 21.10
C ARG A 92 -12.19 17.78 19.84
N THR A 93 -13.19 18.28 19.13
CA THR A 93 -13.00 19.05 17.89
C THR A 93 -12.30 20.37 18.15
N LEU A 94 -12.74 21.11 19.16
CA LEU A 94 -12.14 22.37 19.57
C LEU A 94 -10.70 22.16 20.08
N LEU A 95 -10.50 21.13 20.90
CA LEU A 95 -9.21 20.77 21.48
C LEU A 95 -8.18 20.43 20.40
N ASN A 96 -8.55 19.62 19.40
CA ASN A 96 -7.68 19.34 18.25
C ASN A 96 -7.25 20.61 17.51
N LYS A 97 -8.16 21.56 17.31
CA LYS A 97 -7.85 22.84 16.68
C LYS A 97 -6.92 23.70 17.54
N LEU A 98 -7.12 23.72 18.85
CA LEU A 98 -6.23 24.42 19.79
C LEU A 98 -4.84 23.79 19.82
N ASN A 99 -4.73 22.46 19.74
CA ASN A 99 -3.44 21.77 19.64
C ASN A 99 -2.68 22.20 18.36
N LEU A 100 -3.36 22.33 17.22
CA LEU A 100 -2.75 22.84 15.98
C LEU A 100 -2.27 24.29 16.12
N VAL A 101 -3.03 25.14 16.81
CA VAL A 101 -2.60 26.51 17.13
C VAL A 101 -1.38 26.50 18.04
N LEU A 102 -1.36 25.65 19.07
CA LEU A 102 -0.20 25.50 19.95
C LEU A 102 1.04 25.05 19.17
N VAL A 103 0.92 24.06 18.28
CA VAL A 103 2.04 23.63 17.43
C VAL A 103 2.53 24.75 16.51
N SER A 104 1.62 25.58 15.99
CA SER A 104 1.98 26.77 15.22
C SER A 104 2.77 27.79 16.06
N VAL A 105 2.42 27.97 17.34
CA VAL A 105 3.18 28.79 18.30
C VAL A 105 4.55 28.16 18.57
N LEU A 106 4.62 26.84 18.78
CA LEU A 106 5.87 26.11 19.02
C LEU A 106 6.85 26.23 17.85
N LYS A 107 6.37 26.19 16.60
CA LYS A 107 7.20 26.43 15.41
C LYS A 107 7.89 27.80 15.44
N GLN A 108 7.39 28.78 16.19
CA GLN A 108 7.97 30.12 16.27
C GLN A 108 8.79 30.33 17.55
N GLU A 109 8.27 29.86 18.69
CA GLU A 109 8.89 30.11 19.99
C GLU A 109 9.85 29.01 20.44
N TRP A 110 9.56 27.75 20.15
CA TRP A 110 10.42 26.64 20.54
C TRP A 110 11.49 26.42 19.46
N PRO A 111 12.77 26.22 19.83
CA PRO A 111 13.29 26.06 21.20
C PRO A 111 13.81 27.34 21.88
N HIS A 112 13.97 28.45 21.15
CA HIS A 112 14.73 29.61 21.63
C HIS A 112 14.02 30.43 22.72
N ASN A 113 12.71 30.67 22.58
CA ASN A 113 11.90 31.49 23.48
C ASN A 113 11.07 30.67 24.48
N TRP A 114 11.10 29.34 24.36
CA TRP A 114 10.42 28.42 25.28
C TRP A 114 11.22 27.13 25.51
N PRO A 115 12.44 27.21 26.04
CA PRO A 115 13.33 26.05 26.18
C PRO A 115 12.81 24.98 27.17
N THR A 116 11.88 25.33 28.05
CA THR A 116 11.33 24.42 29.08
C THR A 116 10.11 23.64 28.61
N PHE A 117 9.64 23.84 27.38
CA PHE A 117 8.40 23.25 26.88
C PHE A 117 8.30 21.72 27.07
N ILE A 118 9.34 20.96 26.69
CA ILE A 118 9.31 19.49 26.83
C ILE A 118 9.31 19.08 28.31
N ASN A 119 10.04 19.77 29.19
CA ASN A 119 9.97 19.48 30.62
C ASN A 119 8.57 19.79 31.20
N GLU A 120 7.96 20.88 30.76
CA GLU A 120 6.61 21.29 31.17
C GLU A 120 5.54 20.30 30.69
N ILE A 121 5.61 19.83 29.43
CA ILE A 121 4.64 18.88 28.89
C ILE A 121 4.70 17.53 29.62
N ILE A 122 5.91 17.04 29.91
CA ILE A 122 6.12 15.78 30.64
C ILE A 122 5.61 15.91 32.08
N SER A 123 5.94 17.01 32.77
CA SER A 123 5.40 17.30 34.10
C SER A 123 3.86 17.31 34.12
N ALA A 124 3.24 17.94 33.11
CA ALA A 124 1.79 17.97 32.97
C ALA A 124 1.19 16.58 32.71
N CYS A 125 1.86 15.69 31.99
CA CYS A 125 1.41 14.30 31.78
C CYS A 125 1.27 13.52 33.09
N HIS A 126 2.11 13.81 34.10
CA HIS A 126 2.01 13.14 35.41
C HIS A 126 0.89 13.68 36.30
N SER A 127 0.25 14.80 35.92
CA SER A 127 -0.82 15.42 36.71
C SER A 127 -2.20 14.79 36.49
N SER A 128 -2.49 14.36 35.25
CA SER A 128 -3.78 13.76 34.88
C SER A 128 -3.63 12.91 33.61
N LEU A 129 -4.29 11.75 33.57
CA LEU A 129 -4.30 10.87 32.40
C LEU A 129 -4.96 11.53 31.17
N SER A 130 -5.99 12.35 31.37
CA SER A 130 -6.66 13.05 30.26
C SER A 130 -5.77 14.15 29.65
N VAL A 131 -5.00 14.84 30.49
CA VAL A 131 -3.98 15.81 30.03
C VAL A 131 -2.85 15.07 29.32
N CYS A 132 -2.42 13.93 29.86
CA CYS A 132 -1.42 13.07 29.22
C CYS A 132 -1.86 12.62 27.82
N GLU A 133 -3.11 12.17 27.66
CA GLU A 133 -3.67 11.78 26.36
C GLU A 133 -3.58 12.92 25.35
N ASN A 134 -4.00 14.12 25.72
CA ASN A 134 -3.92 15.28 24.84
C ASN A 134 -2.47 15.70 24.54
N ASN A 135 -1.58 15.58 25.52
CA ASN A 135 -0.16 15.90 25.33
C ASN A 135 0.52 14.93 24.37
N MET A 136 0.14 13.65 24.35
CA MET A 136 0.59 12.71 23.32
C MET A 136 0.15 13.19 21.92
N ILE A 137 -1.09 13.64 21.77
CA ILE A 137 -1.60 14.21 20.50
C ILE A 137 -0.78 15.46 20.09
N ILE A 138 -0.47 16.36 21.03
CA ILE A 138 0.37 17.54 20.76
C ILE A 138 1.76 17.14 20.29
N LEU A 139 2.40 16.17 20.95
CA LEU A 139 3.72 15.67 20.58
C LEU A 139 3.72 15.02 19.19
N ARG A 140 2.66 14.29 18.84
CA ARG A 140 2.47 13.74 17.50
C ARG A 140 2.40 14.85 16.44
N LEU A 141 1.51 15.83 16.64
CA LEU A 141 1.35 16.95 15.71
C LEU A 141 2.64 17.75 15.55
N LEU A 142 3.40 17.95 16.64
CA LEU A 142 4.72 18.58 16.59
C LEU A 142 5.71 17.76 15.74
N SER A 143 5.71 16.43 15.89
CA SER A 143 6.54 15.54 15.07
C SER A 143 6.21 15.65 13.59
N GLU A 144 4.93 15.59 13.22
CA GLU A 144 4.46 15.68 11.84
C GLU A 144 4.87 17.02 11.21
N GLU A 145 4.73 18.12 11.93
CA GLU A 145 5.14 19.46 11.46
C GLU A 145 6.66 19.61 11.30
N VAL A 146 7.46 18.99 12.18
CA VAL A 146 8.92 19.11 12.17
C VAL A 146 9.57 18.14 11.18
N PHE A 147 9.02 16.94 10.99
CA PHE A 147 9.63 15.87 10.20
C PHE A 147 8.93 15.62 8.86
N ASP A 148 7.60 15.66 8.80
CA ASP A 148 6.83 15.28 7.61
C ASP A 148 6.55 16.48 6.69
N TYR A 149 6.05 17.59 7.23
CA TYR A 149 5.66 18.78 6.44
C TYR A 149 6.74 19.87 6.32
N SER A 150 7.92 19.62 6.89
CA SER A 150 8.96 20.63 7.02
C SER A 150 9.58 21.12 5.71
N ALA A 151 9.48 20.34 4.63
CA ALA A 151 10.05 20.67 3.32
C ALA A 151 9.28 21.78 2.58
N GLU A 152 7.96 21.89 2.82
CA GLU A 152 7.10 22.83 2.10
C GLU A 152 6.82 24.13 2.88
N GLN A 153 6.97 24.09 4.21
CA GLN A 153 6.49 25.17 5.09
C GLN A 153 7.57 25.95 5.86
N MET A 154 8.82 25.46 5.88
CA MET A 154 9.89 26.06 6.70
C MET A 154 11.20 26.18 5.94
N THR A 155 12.04 27.14 6.33
CA THR A 155 13.39 27.26 5.77
C THR A 155 14.28 26.10 6.23
N SER A 156 15.23 25.68 5.40
CA SER A 156 16.13 24.56 5.70
C SER A 156 16.88 24.71 7.03
N THR A 157 17.34 25.92 7.35
CA THR A 157 18.01 26.24 8.62
C THR A 157 17.07 26.04 9.82
N LYS A 158 15.82 26.50 9.71
CA LYS A 158 14.83 26.40 10.78
C LYS A 158 14.45 24.94 11.03
N THR A 159 14.21 24.18 9.96
CA THR A 159 13.95 22.74 10.02
C THR A 159 15.10 21.99 10.70
N ARG A 160 16.35 22.27 10.31
CA ARG A 160 17.52 21.64 10.92
C ARG A 160 17.62 21.93 12.42
N ASN A 161 17.38 23.17 12.83
CA ASN A 161 17.42 23.55 14.24
C ASN A 161 16.34 22.81 15.05
N LEU A 162 15.08 22.81 14.58
CA LEU A 162 13.97 22.11 15.25
C LEU A 162 14.23 20.60 15.37
N LYS A 163 14.69 19.96 14.29
CA LYS A 163 15.06 18.53 14.31
C LYS A 163 16.17 18.25 15.32
N THR A 164 17.21 19.09 15.34
CA THR A 164 18.36 18.91 16.24
C THR A 164 17.93 19.03 17.71
N THR A 165 17.09 20.01 18.04
CA THR A 165 16.61 20.18 19.41
C THR A 165 15.63 19.09 19.82
N MET A 166 14.72 18.67 18.92
CA MET A 166 13.81 17.56 19.23
C MET A 166 14.58 16.28 19.52
N CYS A 167 15.63 15.97 18.75
CA CYS A 167 16.49 14.83 19.02
C CYS A 167 17.24 14.93 20.37
N ALA A 168 17.68 16.13 20.75
CA ALA A 168 18.37 16.35 22.03
C ALA A 168 17.44 16.12 23.24
N GLU A 169 16.17 16.48 23.12
CA GLU A 169 15.17 16.32 24.19
C GLU A 169 14.40 14.99 24.12
N PHE A 170 14.60 14.21 23.05
CA PHE A 170 13.79 13.01 22.78
C PHE A 170 13.87 11.95 23.87
N SER A 171 15.00 11.84 24.58
CA SER A 171 15.18 10.84 25.64
C SER A 171 14.05 10.87 26.67
N GLN A 172 13.63 12.07 27.08
CA GLN A 172 12.55 12.23 28.06
C GLN A 172 11.18 11.90 27.47
N ILE A 173 10.95 12.27 26.21
CA ILE A 173 9.72 11.94 25.48
C ILE A 173 9.58 10.42 25.34
N PHE A 174 10.67 9.74 25.02
CA PHE A 174 10.70 8.29 24.90
C PHE A 174 10.43 7.58 26.23
N GLN A 175 11.04 8.05 27.32
CA GLN A 175 10.77 7.53 28.67
C GLN A 175 9.29 7.66 29.02
N LEU A 176 8.67 8.81 28.76
CA LEU A 176 7.23 9.00 28.95
C LEU A 176 6.41 7.99 28.11
N CYS A 177 6.74 7.82 26.83
CA CYS A 177 6.07 6.84 25.98
C CYS A 177 6.18 5.42 26.56
N GLN A 178 7.38 5.02 26.99
CA GLN A 178 7.62 3.70 27.55
C GLN A 178 6.89 3.50 28.89
N GLU A 179 6.83 4.52 29.75
CA GLU A 179 6.06 4.49 31.00
C GLU A 179 4.57 4.28 30.74
N ILE A 180 3.99 5.04 29.79
CA ILE A 180 2.58 4.91 29.40
C ILE A 180 2.33 3.51 28.81
N LEU A 181 3.14 3.09 27.84
CA LEU A 181 2.99 1.78 27.18
C LEU A 181 3.23 0.58 28.11
N ASN A 182 3.86 0.78 29.28
CA ASN A 182 4.06 -0.26 30.28
C ASN A 182 2.98 -0.29 31.38
N SER A 183 2.33 0.85 31.67
CA SER A 183 1.44 0.97 32.84
C SER A 183 -0.01 1.31 32.50
N ALA A 184 -0.27 1.97 31.37
CA ALA A 184 -1.61 2.44 31.05
C ALA A 184 -2.57 1.27 30.74
N THR A 185 -3.82 1.47 31.14
CA THR A 185 -4.95 0.58 30.85
C THR A 185 -6.08 1.28 30.11
N GLN A 186 -6.05 2.62 30.04
CA GLN A 186 -7.06 3.43 29.35
C GLN A 186 -6.84 3.34 27.83
N PRO A 187 -7.80 2.82 27.05
CA PRO A 187 -7.56 2.56 25.62
C PRO A 187 -7.28 3.81 24.79
N SER A 188 -7.95 4.93 25.08
CA SER A 188 -7.75 6.20 24.37
C SER A 188 -6.32 6.74 24.52
N LEU A 189 -5.78 6.69 25.75
CA LEU A 189 -4.39 7.07 26.04
C LEU A 189 -3.39 6.14 25.34
N ILE A 190 -3.57 4.82 25.45
CA ILE A 190 -2.70 3.84 24.78
C ILE A 190 -2.67 4.09 23.28
N LYS A 191 -3.85 4.27 22.66
CA LYS A 191 -3.97 4.55 21.24
C LYS A 191 -3.28 5.85 20.85
N ALA A 192 -3.50 6.94 21.60
CA ALA A 192 -2.82 8.21 21.35
C ALA A 192 -1.28 8.08 21.46
N THR A 193 -0.79 7.31 22.44
CA THR A 193 0.65 7.05 22.59
C THR A 193 1.22 6.21 21.46
N LEU A 194 0.51 5.17 20.99
CA LEU A 194 0.95 4.35 19.85
C LEU A 194 0.94 5.17 18.54
N GLU A 195 -0.09 5.99 18.31
CA GLU A 195 -0.15 6.91 17.16
C GLU A 195 0.98 7.95 17.19
N THR A 196 1.40 8.37 18.39
CA THR A 196 2.54 9.27 18.57
C THR A 196 3.86 8.55 18.30
N LEU A 197 4.02 7.33 18.83
CA LEU A 197 5.20 6.48 18.61
C LEU A 197 5.40 6.20 17.11
N LEU A 198 4.33 5.93 16.36
CA LEU A 198 4.39 5.73 14.92
C LEU A 198 5.11 6.89 14.21
N ARG A 199 4.79 8.14 14.57
CA ARG A 199 5.43 9.33 13.98
C ARG A 199 6.87 9.54 14.43
N PHE A 200 7.27 8.90 15.53
CA PHE A 200 8.63 8.93 16.04
C PHE A 200 9.54 7.89 15.39
N CYS A 201 9.02 6.71 15.03
CA CYS A 201 9.79 5.60 14.47
C CYS A 201 10.72 6.00 13.31
N ASN A 202 10.32 6.99 12.49
CA ASN A 202 11.03 7.34 11.26
C ASN A 202 12.30 8.19 11.45
N TRP A 203 12.53 8.74 12.64
CA TRP A 203 13.64 9.68 12.86
C TRP A 203 14.39 9.51 14.18
N ILE A 204 13.89 8.68 15.10
CA ILE A 204 14.52 8.51 16.40
C ILE A 204 15.80 7.67 16.30
N PRO A 205 16.78 7.89 17.20
CA PRO A 205 17.98 7.06 17.25
C PRO A 205 17.64 5.58 17.42
N LEU A 206 18.25 4.73 16.60
CA LEU A 206 17.96 3.29 16.54
C LEU A 206 18.12 2.56 17.88
N GLY A 207 18.99 3.05 18.77
CA GLY A 207 19.16 2.48 20.12
C GLY A 207 17.85 2.47 20.92
N TYR A 208 17.00 3.49 20.80
CA TYR A 208 15.70 3.51 21.48
C TYR A 208 14.76 2.39 20.98
N ILE A 209 14.91 1.94 19.75
CA ILE A 209 14.07 0.92 19.14
C ILE A 209 14.61 -0.48 19.45
N PHE A 210 15.90 -0.69 19.24
CA PHE A 210 16.51 -2.03 19.24
C PHE A 210 17.27 -2.38 20.54
N GLU A 211 17.63 -1.41 21.38
CA GLU A 211 18.32 -1.65 22.65
C GLU A 211 17.38 -1.54 23.87
N THR A 212 16.09 -1.32 23.63
CA THR A 212 15.04 -1.24 24.66
C THR A 212 14.01 -2.36 24.46
N PRO A 213 13.14 -2.66 25.45
CA PRO A 213 12.10 -3.68 25.29
C PRO A 213 10.88 -3.20 24.46
N LEU A 214 11.02 -2.13 23.66
CA LEU A 214 9.92 -1.54 22.91
C LEU A 214 9.24 -2.54 21.98
N ILE A 215 10.01 -3.25 21.14
CA ILE A 215 9.50 -4.23 20.17
C ILE A 215 8.71 -5.33 20.90
N GLU A 216 9.26 -5.84 22.00
CA GLU A 216 8.61 -6.90 22.78
C GLU A 216 7.32 -6.39 23.44
N THR A 217 7.31 -5.14 23.91
CA THR A 217 6.11 -4.51 24.49
C THR A 217 5.02 -4.34 23.43
N LEU A 218 5.39 -3.87 22.23
CA LEU A 218 4.46 -3.73 21.09
C LEU A 218 3.81 -5.08 20.76
N ARG A 219 4.63 -6.11 20.59
CA ARG A 219 4.16 -7.46 20.25
C ARG A 219 3.27 -8.06 21.33
N THR A 220 3.74 -8.12 22.57
CA THR A 220 3.07 -8.88 23.63
C THR A 220 1.85 -8.19 24.23
N ARG A 221 1.85 -6.84 24.32
CA ARG A 221 0.73 -6.11 24.94
C ARG A 221 -0.35 -5.69 23.95
N PHE A 222 -0.01 -5.44 22.68
CA PHE A 222 -0.88 -4.68 21.79
C PHE A 222 -1.20 -5.38 20.47
N LEU A 223 -0.29 -6.15 19.88
CA LEU A 223 -0.49 -6.75 18.55
C LEU A 223 -1.69 -7.71 18.51
N GLU A 224 -1.86 -8.56 19.53
CA GLU A 224 -2.96 -9.53 19.56
C GLU A 224 -4.31 -8.89 19.97
N VAL A 225 -4.27 -7.70 20.60
CA VAL A 225 -5.44 -6.97 21.08
C VAL A 225 -6.12 -6.22 19.92
N PRO A 226 -7.37 -6.56 19.51
CA PRO A 226 -7.98 -6.02 18.30
C PRO A 226 -8.11 -4.49 18.23
N GLU A 227 -8.17 -3.80 19.38
CA GLU A 227 -8.26 -2.35 19.44
C GLU A 227 -6.95 -1.64 19.04
N PHE A 228 -5.80 -2.26 19.30
CA PHE A 228 -4.48 -1.67 19.06
C PHE A 228 -3.71 -2.33 17.92
N ARG A 229 -4.13 -3.53 17.50
CA ARG A 229 -3.50 -4.34 16.46
C ARG A 229 -3.03 -3.56 15.24
N ASN A 230 -3.89 -2.74 14.63
CA ASN A 230 -3.56 -2.01 13.40
C ASN A 230 -2.44 -0.99 13.63
N ILE A 231 -2.57 -0.14 14.65
CA ILE A 231 -1.55 0.87 14.95
C ILE A 231 -0.24 0.24 15.41
N THR A 232 -0.29 -0.86 16.17
CA THR A 232 0.89 -1.62 16.56
C THR A 232 1.61 -2.22 15.36
N LEU A 233 0.87 -2.81 14.43
CA LEU A 233 1.46 -3.37 13.20
C LEU A 233 2.05 -2.26 12.33
N GLN A 234 1.42 -1.08 12.24
CA GLN A 234 2.01 0.08 11.57
C GLN A 234 3.34 0.51 12.21
N CYS A 235 3.43 0.57 13.55
CA CYS A 235 4.71 0.83 14.22
C CYS A 235 5.78 -0.22 13.87
N LEU A 236 5.40 -1.50 13.87
CA LEU A 236 6.31 -2.60 13.51
C LEU A 236 6.72 -2.56 12.02
N THR A 237 5.84 -2.08 11.13
CA THR A 237 6.14 -1.84 9.71
C THR A 237 7.18 -0.74 9.54
N GLU A 238 7.05 0.38 10.25
CA GLU A 238 8.05 1.45 10.20
C GLU A 238 9.40 0.95 10.75
N ILE A 239 9.38 0.28 11.92
CA ILE A 239 10.60 -0.29 12.52
C ILE A 239 11.27 -1.31 11.58
N GLY A 240 10.48 -2.18 10.95
CA GLY A 240 10.96 -3.18 10.01
C GLY A 240 11.41 -2.64 8.65
N GLY A 241 11.14 -1.37 8.35
CA GLY A 241 11.65 -0.67 7.18
C GLY A 241 12.89 0.19 7.45
N LEU A 242 13.36 0.27 8.70
CA LEU A 242 14.51 1.11 9.04
C LEU A 242 15.81 0.55 8.48
N GLN A 243 16.57 1.41 7.80
CA GLN A 243 17.92 1.07 7.37
C GLN A 243 18.87 1.04 8.59
N THR A 244 19.29 -0.16 9.01
CA THR A 244 20.12 -0.39 10.21
C THR A 244 21.63 -0.32 9.99
N GLY A 245 22.08 -0.01 8.77
CA GLY A 245 23.51 0.12 8.44
C GLY A 245 23.75 1.14 7.32
N GLY A 246 24.85 1.91 7.44
CA GLY A 246 25.32 2.81 6.39
C GLY A 246 26.05 2.07 5.26
N PRO A 247 26.30 2.73 4.11
CA PRO A 247 27.08 2.11 3.03
C PRO A 247 28.45 1.63 3.52
N GLY A 248 28.67 0.31 3.52
CA GLY A 248 29.93 -0.31 3.94
C GLY A 248 30.10 -0.53 5.45
N GLN A 249 29.06 -0.33 6.26
CA GLN A 249 29.05 -0.71 7.69
C GLN A 249 28.27 -2.01 7.89
N LEU A 250 28.70 -2.85 8.85
CA LEU A 250 27.88 -3.98 9.27
C LEU A 250 26.58 -3.46 9.90
N ASN A 251 25.47 -4.11 9.57
CA ASN A 251 24.22 -3.90 10.26
C ASN A 251 24.36 -4.37 11.72
N THR A 252 24.18 -3.46 12.66
CA THR A 252 24.36 -3.75 14.09
C THR A 252 23.15 -4.45 14.71
N TYR A 253 21.99 -4.43 14.05
CA TYR A 253 20.71 -4.85 14.61
C TYR A 253 20.04 -6.03 13.89
N ASP A 254 20.79 -6.80 13.11
CA ASP A 254 20.26 -7.94 12.34
C ASP A 254 19.59 -8.99 13.25
N GLU A 255 20.17 -9.28 14.43
CA GLU A 255 19.60 -10.23 15.38
C GLU A 255 18.23 -9.76 15.90
N GLN A 256 18.11 -8.47 16.24
CA GLN A 256 16.89 -7.86 16.71
C GLN A 256 15.81 -7.84 15.62
N LEU A 257 16.19 -7.57 14.36
CA LEU A 257 15.28 -7.61 13.20
C LEU A 257 14.78 -9.02 12.93
N VAL A 258 15.66 -10.02 12.95
CA VAL A 258 15.30 -11.44 12.80
C VAL A 258 14.35 -11.86 13.91
N LYS A 259 14.68 -11.53 15.17
CA LYS A 259 13.83 -11.84 16.31
C LYS A 259 12.46 -11.18 16.17
N MET A 260 12.42 -9.89 15.85
CA MET A 260 11.17 -9.15 15.64
C MET A 260 10.32 -9.82 14.56
N PHE A 261 10.87 -10.08 13.37
CA PHE A 261 10.11 -10.65 12.26
C PHE A 261 9.55 -12.03 12.61
N THR A 262 10.38 -12.91 13.16
CA THR A 262 9.98 -14.29 13.49
C THR A 262 8.91 -14.33 14.60
N GLU A 263 9.04 -13.49 15.63
CA GLU A 263 8.05 -13.41 16.70
C GLU A 263 6.75 -12.73 16.26
N VAL A 264 6.82 -11.67 15.44
CA VAL A 264 5.63 -11.04 14.85
C VAL A 264 4.90 -12.03 13.95
N LEU A 265 5.59 -12.72 13.05
CA LEU A 265 4.98 -13.71 12.16
C LEU A 265 4.32 -14.86 12.94
N THR A 266 4.89 -15.24 14.09
CA THR A 266 4.29 -16.22 15.00
C THR A 266 3.01 -15.69 15.67
N SER A 267 2.98 -14.41 16.09
CA SER A 267 1.72 -13.81 16.58
C SER A 267 0.69 -13.68 15.46
N ILE A 268 1.11 -13.37 14.22
CA ILE A 268 0.20 -13.34 13.06
C ILE A 268 -0.42 -14.71 12.81
N SER A 269 0.32 -15.82 12.94
CA SER A 269 -0.24 -17.16 12.75
C SER A 269 -1.26 -17.58 13.80
N ASN A 270 -1.20 -16.99 15.00
CA ASN A 270 -2.25 -17.15 16.01
C ASN A 270 -3.52 -16.35 15.66
N ILE A 271 -3.39 -15.23 14.94
CA ILE A 271 -4.51 -14.35 14.56
C ILE A 271 -5.16 -14.81 13.25
N ILE A 272 -4.35 -15.15 12.24
CA ILE A 272 -4.76 -15.56 10.90
C ILE A 272 -4.10 -16.92 10.61
N PRO A 273 -4.85 -18.03 10.76
CA PRO A 273 -4.40 -19.33 10.31
C PRO A 273 -4.01 -19.30 8.82
N LEU A 274 -2.91 -19.96 8.45
CA LEU A 274 -2.40 -19.93 7.08
C LEU A 274 -3.34 -20.59 6.06
N ASP A 275 -4.24 -21.46 6.53
CA ASP A 275 -5.27 -22.13 5.74
C ASP A 275 -6.56 -21.28 5.57
N MET A 276 -6.67 -20.13 6.23
CA MET A 276 -7.81 -19.20 6.08
C MET A 276 -7.90 -18.63 4.67
N ASP A 277 -9.06 -18.78 4.02
CA ASP A 277 -9.31 -18.20 2.70
C ASP A 277 -9.57 -16.69 2.80
N LEU A 278 -8.51 -15.89 2.68
CA LEU A 278 -8.58 -14.44 2.71
C LEU A 278 -9.37 -13.86 1.53
N LYS A 279 -9.41 -14.53 0.37
CA LYS A 279 -10.12 -14.02 -0.81
C LYS A 279 -11.63 -13.92 -0.52
N THR A 280 -12.19 -14.94 0.12
CA THR A 280 -13.62 -14.97 0.46
C THR A 280 -13.95 -14.30 1.80
N THR A 281 -13.02 -14.32 2.75
CA THR A 281 -13.21 -13.72 4.08
C THR A 281 -13.13 -12.19 4.04
N TYR A 282 -12.18 -11.62 3.31
CA TYR A 282 -11.92 -10.18 3.31
C TYR A 282 -13.14 -9.31 2.96
N PRO A 283 -13.94 -9.61 1.91
CA PRO A 283 -15.13 -8.81 1.57
C PRO A 283 -16.24 -8.84 2.65
N GLN A 284 -16.24 -9.86 3.52
CA GLN A 284 -17.23 -10.05 4.59
C GLN A 284 -16.76 -9.46 5.92
N SER A 285 -15.48 -9.10 6.01
CA SER A 285 -14.86 -8.53 7.20
C SER A 285 -15.26 -7.07 7.42
N ASN A 286 -15.18 -6.62 8.67
CA ASN A 286 -15.33 -5.20 8.99
C ASN A 286 -14.11 -4.40 8.51
N SER A 287 -14.25 -3.07 8.44
CA SER A 287 -13.19 -2.17 7.96
C SER A 287 -11.87 -2.28 8.73
N ARG A 288 -11.92 -2.58 10.04
CA ARG A 288 -10.71 -2.72 10.87
C ARG A 288 -9.92 -3.97 10.52
N ASP A 289 -10.61 -5.09 10.27
CA ASP A 289 -9.98 -6.34 9.86
C ASP A 289 -9.47 -6.25 8.41
N GLN A 290 -10.18 -5.54 7.53
CA GLN A 290 -9.70 -5.22 6.18
C GLN A 290 -8.41 -4.38 6.22
N GLU A 291 -8.39 -3.33 7.06
CA GLU A 291 -7.21 -2.51 7.30
C GLU A 291 -6.06 -3.34 7.91
N PHE A 292 -6.36 -4.31 8.78
CA PHE A 292 -5.35 -5.21 9.34
C PHE A 292 -4.63 -6.02 8.25
N ILE A 293 -5.37 -6.58 7.30
CA ILE A 293 -4.80 -7.34 6.17
C ILE A 293 -3.94 -6.44 5.28
N GLN A 294 -4.38 -5.20 5.02
CA GLN A 294 -3.58 -4.22 4.29
C GLN A 294 -2.29 -3.86 5.05
N ASN A 295 -2.37 -3.63 6.36
CA ASN A 295 -1.19 -3.37 7.20
C ASN A 295 -0.22 -4.57 7.22
N LEU A 296 -0.74 -5.81 7.17
CA LEU A 296 0.09 -7.02 7.07
C LEU A 296 0.81 -7.13 5.71
N ALA A 297 0.12 -6.78 4.63
CA ALA A 297 0.74 -6.69 3.30
C ALA A 297 1.91 -5.69 3.32
N LEU A 298 1.66 -4.49 3.87
CA LEU A 298 2.67 -3.44 4.01
C LEU A 298 3.84 -3.88 4.89
N PHE A 299 3.58 -4.51 6.04
CA PHE A 299 4.61 -5.04 6.93
C PHE A 299 5.54 -6.02 6.20
N LEU A 300 4.97 -7.04 5.55
CA LEU A 300 5.74 -8.08 4.86
C LEU A 300 6.52 -7.52 3.68
N CYS A 301 5.86 -6.73 2.82
CA CYS A 301 6.50 -6.12 1.65
C CYS A 301 7.62 -5.14 2.05
N ASN A 302 7.41 -4.33 3.09
CA ASN A 302 8.42 -3.37 3.57
C ASN A 302 9.63 -4.10 4.19
N PHE A 303 9.36 -5.06 5.09
CA PHE A 303 10.42 -5.82 5.76
C PHE A 303 11.25 -6.61 4.74
N TYR A 304 10.63 -7.34 3.81
CA TYR A 304 11.38 -8.04 2.77
C TYR A 304 12.06 -7.08 1.81
N GLY A 305 11.44 -5.95 1.50
CA GLY A 305 12.03 -4.91 0.67
C GLY A 305 13.41 -4.48 1.16
N MET A 306 13.62 -4.42 2.47
CA MET A 306 14.87 -3.98 3.13
C MET A 306 15.75 -5.11 3.64
N HIS A 307 15.17 -6.20 4.14
CA HIS A 307 15.86 -7.20 4.96
C HIS A 307 15.64 -8.65 4.52
N LEU A 308 15.16 -8.90 3.28
CA LEU A 308 14.99 -10.26 2.75
C LEU A 308 16.20 -11.18 2.98
N PRO A 309 17.47 -10.75 2.78
CA PRO A 309 18.62 -11.62 3.00
C PRO A 309 18.74 -12.17 4.43
N LEU A 310 18.23 -11.46 5.44
CA LEU A 310 18.27 -11.93 6.83
C LEU A 310 17.38 -13.16 7.01
N ILE A 311 16.17 -13.12 6.44
CA ILE A 311 15.20 -14.23 6.53
C ILE A 311 15.57 -15.37 5.58
N GLU A 312 16.10 -15.03 4.41
CA GLU A 312 16.47 -16.01 3.39
C GLU A 312 17.65 -16.92 3.80
N ASN A 313 18.47 -16.44 4.75
CA ASN A 313 19.63 -17.15 5.26
C ASN A 313 19.39 -17.80 6.64
N LEU A 314 18.17 -17.74 7.17
CA LEU A 314 17.83 -18.45 8.39
C LEU A 314 17.94 -19.96 8.21
N PRO A 315 18.39 -20.69 9.25
CA PRO A 315 18.40 -22.15 9.22
C PRO A 315 16.99 -22.72 9.15
N ASN A 316 16.03 -22.07 9.83
CA ASN A 316 14.62 -22.40 9.70
C ASN A 316 13.99 -21.64 8.52
N ARG A 317 13.72 -22.38 7.45
CA ARG A 317 13.18 -21.82 6.20
C ARG A 317 11.67 -21.59 6.26
N ASP A 318 10.99 -22.10 7.28
CA ASP A 318 9.55 -21.96 7.42
C ASP A 318 9.13 -20.49 7.56
N PHE A 319 9.95 -19.64 8.19
CA PHE A 319 9.64 -18.21 8.28
C PHE A 319 9.67 -17.51 6.92
N LEU A 320 10.61 -17.88 6.05
CA LEU A 320 10.66 -17.40 4.67
C LEU A 320 9.41 -17.87 3.93
N THR A 321 9.15 -19.17 3.94
CA THR A 321 8.05 -19.78 3.19
C THR A 321 6.68 -19.29 3.67
N HIS A 322 6.40 -19.35 4.97
CA HIS A 322 5.11 -18.94 5.54
C HIS A 322 4.85 -17.44 5.37
N GLY A 323 5.87 -16.59 5.57
CA GLY A 323 5.71 -15.15 5.34
C GLY A 323 5.37 -14.84 3.88
N HIS A 324 5.96 -15.55 2.92
CA HIS A 324 5.60 -15.44 1.51
C HIS A 324 4.23 -16.06 1.21
N PHE A 325 3.82 -17.13 1.88
CA PHE A 325 2.47 -17.68 1.73
C PHE A 325 1.39 -16.73 2.24
N TYR A 326 1.62 -15.96 3.31
CA TYR A 326 0.71 -14.85 3.64
C TYR A 326 0.58 -13.87 2.49
N LEU A 327 1.69 -13.44 1.87
CA LEU A 327 1.63 -12.56 0.70
C LEU A 327 0.88 -13.19 -0.47
N ILE A 328 1.03 -14.50 -0.73
CA ILE A 328 0.25 -15.21 -1.76
C ILE A 328 -1.25 -15.12 -1.45
N ARG A 329 -1.66 -15.43 -0.22
CA ARG A 329 -3.08 -15.41 0.18
C ARG A 329 -3.66 -14.00 0.15
N ILE A 330 -2.88 -12.99 0.55
CA ILE A 330 -3.25 -11.58 0.44
C ILE A 330 -3.39 -11.18 -1.04
N SER A 331 -2.49 -11.64 -1.91
CA SER A 331 -2.53 -11.33 -3.35
C SER A 331 -3.75 -11.91 -4.08
N GLN A 332 -4.43 -12.89 -3.49
CA GLN A 332 -5.68 -13.46 -4.02
C GLN A 332 -6.91 -12.61 -3.71
N ILE A 333 -6.81 -11.63 -2.79
CA ILE A 333 -7.91 -10.75 -2.43
C ILE A 333 -8.31 -9.88 -3.62
N ASP A 334 -9.61 -9.72 -3.83
CA ASP A 334 -10.18 -8.88 -4.89
C ASP A 334 -10.25 -7.41 -4.44
N ASP A 335 -9.09 -6.86 -4.10
CA ASP A 335 -8.86 -5.44 -3.80
C ASP A 335 -7.67 -4.93 -4.63
N ARG A 336 -7.90 -3.86 -5.40
CA ARG A 336 -6.92 -3.34 -6.38
C ARG A 336 -5.69 -2.73 -5.70
N GLU A 337 -5.86 -2.06 -4.58
CA GLU A 337 -4.76 -1.34 -3.92
C GLU A 337 -3.90 -2.31 -3.11
N ILE A 338 -4.51 -3.29 -2.42
CA ILE A 338 -3.78 -4.39 -1.78
C ILE A 338 -2.97 -5.18 -2.81
N PHE A 339 -3.58 -5.51 -3.95
CA PHE A 339 -2.87 -6.25 -4.99
C PHE A 339 -1.68 -5.47 -5.56
N LYS A 340 -1.81 -4.15 -5.77
CA LYS A 340 -0.68 -3.30 -6.20
C LYS A 340 0.48 -3.33 -5.21
N ILE A 341 0.20 -3.21 -3.91
CA ILE A 341 1.22 -3.30 -2.84
C ILE A 341 2.01 -4.61 -2.97
N CYS A 342 1.30 -5.74 -3.09
CA CYS A 342 1.96 -7.05 -3.23
C CYS A 342 2.69 -7.19 -4.57
N LEU A 343 2.10 -6.72 -5.67
CA LEU A 343 2.64 -6.83 -7.02
C LEU A 343 3.98 -6.12 -7.16
N ASP A 344 4.13 -4.93 -6.58
CA ASP A 344 5.39 -4.17 -6.59
C ASP A 344 6.52 -4.97 -5.92
N TYR A 345 6.22 -5.61 -4.78
CA TYR A 345 7.15 -6.51 -4.12
C TYR A 345 7.46 -7.76 -4.97
N TRP A 346 6.42 -8.39 -5.53
CA TRP A 346 6.59 -9.60 -6.33
C TRP A 346 7.46 -9.35 -7.56
N LEU A 347 7.25 -8.23 -8.25
CA LEU A 347 8.06 -7.82 -9.39
C LEU A 347 9.54 -7.69 -9.00
N LYS A 348 9.83 -6.99 -7.89
CA LYS A 348 11.19 -6.87 -7.37
C LYS A 348 11.82 -8.23 -7.09
N LEU A 349 11.11 -9.12 -6.39
CA LEU A 349 11.60 -10.46 -6.05
C LEU A 349 11.93 -11.27 -7.31
N VAL A 350 10.99 -11.39 -8.25
CA VAL A 350 11.19 -12.25 -9.43
C VAL A 350 12.24 -11.70 -10.37
N GLN A 351 12.38 -10.37 -10.46
CA GLN A 351 13.43 -9.72 -11.22
C GLN A 351 14.81 -10.04 -10.63
N GLU A 352 15.01 -9.86 -9.31
CA GLU A 352 16.28 -10.16 -8.66
C GLU A 352 16.70 -11.63 -8.81
N LEU A 353 15.74 -12.57 -8.68
CA LEU A 353 15.98 -14.00 -8.88
C LEU A 353 16.36 -14.32 -10.33
N TYR A 354 15.76 -13.60 -11.29
CA TYR A 354 16.07 -13.77 -12.71
C TYR A 354 17.44 -13.19 -13.07
N GLU A 355 17.79 -12.03 -12.53
CA GLU A 355 19.10 -11.39 -12.71
C GLU A 355 20.24 -12.26 -12.16
N GLU A 356 20.04 -12.90 -11.00
CA GLU A 356 20.99 -13.89 -10.46
C GLU A 356 21.23 -15.02 -11.47
N MET A 357 20.16 -15.58 -12.03
CA MET A 357 20.24 -16.64 -13.03
C MET A 357 20.95 -16.17 -14.32
N GLN A 358 20.73 -14.93 -14.76
CA GLN A 358 21.43 -14.36 -15.92
C GLN A 358 22.92 -14.11 -15.68
N SER A 359 23.32 -13.89 -14.43
CA SER A 359 24.70 -13.56 -14.06
C SER A 359 25.67 -14.76 -14.03
N LEU A 360 25.16 -15.98 -14.32
CA LEU A 360 25.97 -17.20 -14.34
C LEU A 360 27.11 -17.13 -15.39
N PRO A 361 28.30 -17.73 -15.13
CA PRO A 361 29.48 -17.56 -15.99
C PRO A 361 29.34 -18.10 -17.42
N ILE A 362 30.03 -17.47 -18.37
CA ILE A 362 29.96 -17.79 -19.81
C ILE A 362 30.44 -19.21 -20.15
N SER A 363 31.36 -19.78 -19.35
CA SER A 363 31.81 -21.18 -19.50
C SER A 363 30.66 -22.17 -19.35
N ASP A 364 29.81 -21.93 -18.35
CA ASP A 364 28.63 -22.72 -18.03
C ASP A 364 27.51 -22.44 -19.03
N LEU A 365 27.50 -21.20 -19.55
CA LEU A 365 26.65 -20.81 -20.65
C LEU A 365 26.94 -21.55 -21.94
N THR A 366 28.08 -22.21 -22.20
CA THR A 366 28.24 -22.93 -23.50
C THR A 366 27.25 -24.10 -23.67
N SER A 367 26.78 -24.68 -22.56
CA SER A 367 25.66 -25.65 -22.55
C SER A 367 24.28 -24.97 -22.63
N MET A 368 24.16 -23.72 -22.16
CA MET A 368 22.97 -22.87 -22.22
C MET A 368 22.90 -21.97 -23.47
N SER A 369 23.98 -21.83 -24.23
CA SER A 369 24.20 -20.83 -25.30
C SER A 369 23.47 -21.26 -26.57
N LEU A 370 23.21 -22.56 -26.71
CA LEU A 370 22.26 -23.06 -27.70
C LEU A 370 20.81 -22.62 -27.41
N GLY A 371 20.49 -22.22 -26.17
CA GLY A 371 19.17 -21.76 -25.75
C GLY A 371 19.05 -20.25 -25.49
N MET A 372 20.11 -19.58 -25.01
CA MET A 372 20.08 -18.15 -24.60
C MET A 372 20.73 -17.18 -25.60
N MET A 373 21.73 -17.61 -26.38
CA MET A 373 22.47 -16.71 -27.31
C MET A 373 21.93 -16.76 -28.75
N GLY A 374 21.11 -17.76 -29.09
CA GLY A 374 20.57 -17.97 -30.45
C GLY A 374 19.17 -17.39 -30.71
N GLY A 375 18.44 -16.98 -29.67
CA GLY A 375 17.10 -16.42 -29.78
C GLY A 375 16.44 -16.43 -28.43
N GLY A 376 16.04 -15.26 -27.92
CA GLY A 376 15.43 -15.11 -26.60
C GLY A 376 14.37 -16.17 -26.30
N GLY A 377 14.46 -16.76 -25.11
CA GLY A 377 13.56 -17.78 -24.62
C GLY A 377 14.03 -18.37 -23.29
N ALA A 378 13.08 -18.78 -22.46
CA ALA A 378 13.34 -19.29 -21.12
C ALA A 378 14.24 -20.54 -21.14
N PRO A 379 15.21 -20.63 -20.21
CA PRO A 379 16.06 -21.80 -20.07
C PRO A 379 15.26 -23.02 -19.58
N ASN A 380 15.72 -24.22 -19.92
CA ASN A 380 15.16 -25.44 -19.33
C ASN A 380 15.57 -25.52 -17.85
N PRO A 381 14.61 -25.57 -16.90
CA PRO A 381 14.90 -25.55 -15.46
C PRO A 381 15.76 -26.74 -14.99
N ALA A 382 15.72 -27.88 -15.70
CA ALA A 382 16.51 -29.07 -15.36
C ALA A 382 18.02 -28.85 -15.52
N LEU A 383 18.44 -27.89 -16.36
CA LEU A 383 19.84 -27.51 -16.52
C LEU A 383 20.36 -26.71 -15.32
N LEU A 384 19.46 -26.05 -14.59
CA LEU A 384 19.79 -25.15 -13.50
C LEU A 384 19.76 -25.85 -12.14
N THR A 385 19.21 -27.06 -12.03
CA THR A 385 19.00 -27.77 -10.76
C THR A 385 20.28 -27.95 -9.93
N ASN A 386 21.44 -28.07 -10.60
CA ASN A 386 22.72 -28.27 -9.92
C ASN A 386 23.39 -26.96 -9.46
N TYR A 387 22.80 -25.80 -9.75
CA TYR A 387 23.31 -24.51 -9.32
C TYR A 387 22.72 -24.10 -7.97
N PRO A 388 23.50 -23.51 -7.05
CA PRO A 388 23.01 -23.04 -5.76
C PRO A 388 22.29 -21.68 -5.89
N LEU A 389 21.25 -21.59 -6.72
CA LEU A 389 20.50 -20.36 -6.98
C LEU A 389 19.50 -20.06 -5.85
N ARG A 390 19.29 -18.77 -5.54
CA ARG A 390 18.26 -18.30 -4.59
C ARG A 390 16.87 -18.74 -5.02
N LYS A 391 16.59 -18.79 -6.33
CA LYS A 391 15.25 -19.18 -6.85
C LYS A 391 14.78 -20.53 -6.31
N HIS A 392 15.71 -21.48 -6.09
CA HIS A 392 15.40 -22.80 -5.55
C HIS A 392 14.84 -22.73 -4.14
N LYS A 393 15.07 -21.61 -3.43
CA LYS A 393 14.50 -21.41 -2.11
C LYS A 393 13.00 -21.13 -2.12
N TYR A 394 12.48 -20.67 -3.26
CA TYR A 394 11.13 -20.16 -3.45
C TYR A 394 10.28 -21.03 -4.38
N ASN A 395 10.72 -22.24 -4.77
CA ASN A 395 10.04 -23.06 -5.79
C ASN A 395 8.52 -23.16 -5.59
N GLU A 396 8.08 -23.50 -4.37
CA GLU A 396 6.64 -23.63 -4.05
C GLU A 396 5.92 -22.28 -4.04
N VAL A 397 6.56 -21.23 -3.52
CA VAL A 397 6.03 -19.85 -3.53
C VAL A 397 5.86 -19.36 -4.96
N LEU A 398 6.86 -19.54 -5.82
CA LEU A 398 6.84 -19.07 -7.22
C LEU A 398 5.79 -19.83 -8.04
N SER A 399 5.59 -21.13 -7.78
CA SER A 399 4.53 -21.90 -8.45
C SER A 399 3.14 -21.38 -8.08
N ASN A 400 2.88 -21.12 -6.80
CA ASN A 400 1.64 -20.47 -6.35
C ASN A 400 1.51 -19.04 -6.91
N LEU A 401 2.60 -18.29 -7.01
CA LEU A 401 2.61 -16.94 -7.56
C LEU A 401 2.25 -16.92 -9.05
N ARG A 402 2.68 -17.91 -9.84
CA ARG A 402 2.24 -18.07 -11.24
C ARG A 402 0.73 -18.21 -11.33
N VAL A 403 0.13 -19.03 -10.46
CA VAL A 403 -1.34 -19.19 -10.41
C VAL A 403 -2.01 -17.85 -10.11
N VAL A 404 -1.53 -17.11 -9.09
CA VAL A 404 -2.05 -15.78 -8.75
C VAL A 404 -1.93 -14.80 -9.91
N MET A 405 -0.77 -14.69 -10.55
CA MET A 405 -0.55 -13.75 -11.66
C MET A 405 -1.44 -14.07 -12.86
N ILE A 406 -1.69 -15.36 -13.14
CA ILE A 406 -2.61 -15.80 -14.19
C ILE A 406 -4.06 -15.44 -13.83
N GLU A 407 -4.49 -15.67 -12.59
CA GLU A 407 -5.87 -15.42 -12.15
C GLU A 407 -6.17 -13.92 -11.96
N LYS A 408 -5.16 -13.11 -11.62
CA LYS A 408 -5.30 -11.66 -11.41
C LYS A 408 -5.02 -10.84 -12.67
N MET A 409 -4.81 -11.51 -13.81
CA MET A 409 -4.53 -10.83 -15.08
C MET A 409 -5.67 -9.88 -15.43
N VAL A 410 -5.32 -8.63 -15.74
CA VAL A 410 -6.30 -7.61 -16.14
C VAL A 410 -6.39 -7.47 -17.65
N ARG A 411 -7.48 -6.86 -18.13
CA ARG A 411 -7.79 -6.74 -19.56
C ARG A 411 -6.68 -5.99 -20.32
N PRO A 412 -6.07 -6.60 -21.36
CA PRO A 412 -5.13 -5.93 -22.25
C PRO A 412 -5.83 -4.90 -23.14
N GLU A 413 -5.09 -3.90 -23.63
CA GLU A 413 -5.66 -2.81 -24.43
C GLU A 413 -6.18 -3.24 -25.82
N GLU A 414 -5.71 -4.38 -26.31
CA GLU A 414 -6.12 -4.97 -27.58
C GLU A 414 -7.48 -5.68 -27.50
N VAL A 415 -7.97 -5.98 -26.28
CA VAL A 415 -9.26 -6.63 -26.06
C VAL A 415 -10.34 -5.56 -25.85
N LEU A 416 -11.19 -5.41 -26.87
CA LEU A 416 -12.19 -4.34 -26.95
C LEU A 416 -13.60 -4.75 -26.48
N ILE A 417 -13.80 -6.02 -26.12
CA ILE A 417 -15.10 -6.52 -25.64
C ILE A 417 -15.09 -6.68 -24.12
N VAL A 418 -16.22 -6.36 -23.49
CA VAL A 418 -16.34 -6.24 -22.04
C VAL A 418 -17.72 -6.71 -21.62
N GLU A 419 -17.82 -7.28 -20.41
CA GLU A 419 -19.10 -7.60 -19.79
C GLU A 419 -19.62 -6.34 -19.08
N ASN A 420 -20.83 -5.90 -19.41
CA ASN A 420 -21.48 -4.77 -18.73
C ASN A 420 -22.20 -5.22 -17.44
N ASP A 421 -22.76 -4.27 -16.69
CA ASP A 421 -23.49 -4.55 -15.44
C ASP A 421 -24.74 -5.44 -15.63
N GLU A 422 -25.24 -5.55 -16.87
CA GLU A 422 -26.39 -6.38 -17.25
C GLU A 422 -25.98 -7.81 -17.64
N GLY A 423 -24.66 -8.12 -17.65
CA GLY A 423 -24.12 -9.41 -18.06
C GLY A 423 -24.06 -9.61 -19.58
N GLU A 424 -24.12 -8.53 -20.36
CA GLU A 424 -24.03 -8.56 -21.82
C GLU A 424 -22.62 -8.19 -22.31
N ILE A 425 -22.23 -8.75 -23.45
CA ILE A 425 -20.93 -8.48 -24.07
C ILE A 425 -21.04 -7.26 -24.98
N VAL A 426 -20.46 -6.15 -24.55
CA VAL A 426 -20.45 -4.87 -25.26
C VAL A 426 -19.04 -4.48 -25.68
N ARG A 427 -18.92 -3.48 -26.57
CA ARG A 427 -17.62 -2.92 -26.97
C ARG A 427 -17.27 -1.69 -26.14
N GLU A 428 -16.04 -1.64 -25.65
CA GLU A 428 -15.52 -0.50 -24.92
C GLU A 428 -14.33 0.12 -25.67
N PHE A 429 -14.43 1.43 -25.96
CA PHE A 429 -13.36 2.20 -26.62
C PHE A 429 -12.55 3.05 -25.62
N VAL A 430 -13.01 3.12 -24.37
CA VAL A 430 -12.36 3.92 -23.33
C VAL A 430 -11.17 3.14 -22.79
N LYS A 431 -10.00 3.79 -22.79
CA LYS A 431 -8.78 3.23 -22.21
C LYS A 431 -8.63 3.74 -20.78
N GLU A 432 -8.63 2.82 -19.82
CA GLU A 432 -8.28 3.12 -18.43
C GLU A 432 -6.77 3.06 -18.21
N THR A 433 -6.13 4.23 -18.07
CA THR A 433 -4.67 4.33 -17.92
C THR A 433 -4.13 3.48 -16.75
N ASP A 434 -4.82 3.46 -15.61
CA ASP A 434 -4.39 2.67 -14.44
C ASP A 434 -4.45 1.16 -14.70
N THR A 435 -5.44 0.70 -15.48
CA THR A 435 -5.60 -0.73 -15.82
C THR A 435 -4.53 -1.17 -16.83
N VAL A 436 -4.16 -0.29 -17.76
CA VAL A 436 -3.02 -0.52 -18.68
C VAL A 436 -1.70 -0.63 -17.92
N GLN A 437 -1.46 0.25 -16.94
CA GLN A 437 -0.24 0.17 -16.14
C GLN A 437 -0.21 -1.11 -15.30
N LEU A 438 -1.33 -1.47 -14.67
CA LEU A 438 -1.45 -2.71 -13.92
C LEU A 438 -1.19 -3.95 -14.80
N TYR A 439 -1.76 -3.99 -16.01
CA TYR A 439 -1.47 -5.05 -17.00
C TYR A 439 0.02 -5.18 -17.30
N LYS A 440 0.72 -4.05 -17.51
CA LYS A 440 2.16 -4.06 -17.81
C LYS A 440 2.97 -4.66 -16.66
N THR A 441 2.67 -4.27 -15.42
CA THR A 441 3.38 -4.78 -14.23
C THR A 441 3.11 -6.27 -14.01
N ILE A 442 1.86 -6.74 -14.15
CA ILE A 442 1.54 -8.18 -14.05
C ILE A 442 2.23 -8.96 -15.17
N ARG A 443 2.19 -8.46 -16.40
CA ARG A 443 2.87 -9.08 -17.55
C ARG A 443 4.37 -9.21 -17.29
N GLU A 444 5.01 -8.16 -16.81
CA GLU A 444 6.45 -8.18 -16.52
C GLU A 444 6.78 -9.23 -15.45
N CYS A 445 6.02 -9.27 -14.36
CA CYS A 445 6.17 -10.28 -13.31
C CYS A 445 5.98 -11.71 -13.88
N LEU A 446 4.94 -11.94 -14.67
CA LEU A 446 4.64 -13.25 -15.26
C LEU A 446 5.69 -13.69 -16.30
N VAL A 447 6.27 -12.74 -17.05
CA VAL A 447 7.40 -12.99 -17.96
C VAL A 447 8.63 -13.46 -17.18
N TYR A 448 8.98 -12.79 -16.07
CA TYR A 448 10.09 -13.23 -15.22
C TYR A 448 9.82 -14.62 -14.62
N LEU A 449 8.62 -14.86 -14.11
CA LEU A 449 8.22 -16.18 -13.61
C LEU A 449 8.34 -17.27 -14.67
N THR A 450 7.98 -16.97 -15.91
CA THR A 450 8.11 -17.90 -17.05
C THR A 450 9.58 -18.21 -17.35
N HIS A 451 10.48 -17.25 -17.22
CA HIS A 451 11.91 -17.51 -17.37
C HIS A 451 12.51 -18.31 -16.20
N LEU A 452 12.01 -18.09 -14.98
CA LEU A 452 12.48 -18.80 -13.78
C LEU A 452 12.11 -20.29 -13.78
N ASP A 453 10.96 -20.63 -14.37
CA ASP A 453 10.53 -21.99 -14.65
C ASP A 453 9.44 -22.01 -15.73
N VAL A 454 9.84 -22.32 -16.97
CA VAL A 454 8.93 -22.38 -18.13
C VAL A 454 8.04 -23.61 -18.11
N VAL A 455 8.51 -24.70 -17.51
CA VAL A 455 7.78 -25.98 -17.48
C VAL A 455 6.59 -25.87 -16.54
N ASP A 456 6.81 -25.27 -15.37
CA ASP A 456 5.73 -25.00 -14.41
C ASP A 456 4.68 -24.04 -15.00
N THR A 457 5.10 -22.96 -15.68
CA THR A 457 4.16 -22.06 -16.37
C THR A 457 3.36 -22.78 -17.47
N GLU A 458 4.02 -23.56 -18.34
CA GLU A 458 3.36 -24.34 -19.41
C GLU A 458 2.33 -25.31 -18.81
N GLN A 459 2.70 -26.01 -17.73
CA GLN A 459 1.83 -26.96 -17.05
C GLN A 459 0.59 -26.28 -16.43
N ILE A 460 0.78 -25.19 -15.67
CA ILE A 460 -0.33 -24.47 -15.02
C ILE A 460 -1.32 -23.93 -16.07
N MET A 461 -0.82 -23.29 -17.14
CA MET A 461 -1.69 -22.74 -18.18
C MET A 461 -2.43 -23.85 -18.95
N THR A 462 -1.77 -24.97 -19.24
CA THR A 462 -2.38 -26.10 -19.94
C THR A 462 -3.45 -26.77 -19.08
N GLU A 463 -3.20 -26.97 -17.78
CA GLU A 463 -4.17 -27.55 -16.87
C GLU A 463 -5.40 -26.65 -16.70
N LYS A 464 -5.20 -25.34 -16.52
CA LYS A 464 -6.30 -24.37 -16.46
C LYS A 464 -7.13 -24.37 -17.75
N LEU A 465 -6.47 -24.47 -18.92
CA LEU A 465 -7.17 -24.54 -20.21
C LEU A 465 -8.01 -25.83 -20.32
N ALA A 466 -7.47 -26.96 -19.88
CA ALA A 466 -8.20 -28.23 -19.85
C ALA A 466 -9.50 -28.13 -19.02
N ARG A 467 -9.45 -27.43 -17.86
CA ARG A 467 -10.62 -27.17 -17.01
C ARG A 467 -11.65 -26.21 -17.61
N GLN A 468 -11.22 -25.36 -18.57
CA GLN A 468 -12.16 -24.57 -19.38
C GLN A 468 -12.87 -25.44 -20.43
N VAL A 469 -12.14 -26.38 -21.03
CA VAL A 469 -12.64 -27.29 -22.09
C VAL A 469 -13.58 -28.34 -21.54
N ASP A 470 -13.24 -28.99 -20.43
CA ASP A 470 -14.12 -29.98 -19.78
C ASP A 470 -15.34 -29.35 -19.09
N GLY A 471 -15.30 -28.04 -18.85
CA GLY A 471 -16.37 -27.25 -18.27
C GLY A 471 -16.40 -27.18 -16.75
N SER A 472 -15.44 -27.79 -16.05
CA SER A 472 -15.36 -27.80 -14.58
C SER A 472 -15.13 -26.41 -13.98
N GLU A 473 -14.36 -25.55 -14.65
CA GLU A 473 -14.08 -24.18 -14.23
C GLU A 473 -14.48 -23.13 -15.27
N TRP A 474 -15.37 -23.48 -16.22
CA TRP A 474 -15.76 -22.58 -17.30
C TRP A 474 -16.49 -21.33 -16.78
N SER A 475 -15.93 -20.16 -17.09
CA SER A 475 -16.60 -18.85 -16.99
C SER A 475 -15.94 -17.87 -17.97
N TRP A 476 -16.63 -16.79 -18.34
CA TRP A 476 -16.02 -15.75 -19.17
C TRP A 476 -14.78 -15.17 -18.50
N HIS A 477 -14.88 -14.87 -17.20
CA HIS A 477 -13.76 -14.40 -16.40
C HIS A 477 -12.55 -15.34 -16.46
N ASN A 478 -12.73 -16.62 -16.12
CA ASN A 478 -11.62 -17.59 -16.06
C ASN A 478 -10.97 -17.82 -17.44
N CYS A 479 -11.79 -17.90 -18.49
CA CYS A 479 -11.28 -18.03 -19.85
C CYS A 479 -10.50 -16.78 -20.28
N ASN A 480 -11.01 -15.59 -19.97
CA ASN A 480 -10.38 -14.32 -20.30
C ASN A 480 -9.03 -14.16 -19.60
N VAL A 481 -8.98 -14.25 -18.27
CA VAL A 481 -7.73 -14.04 -17.51
C VAL A 481 -6.65 -15.03 -17.93
N LEU A 482 -7.03 -16.29 -18.20
CA LEU A 482 -6.11 -17.29 -18.74
C LEU A 482 -5.57 -16.90 -20.11
N CYS A 483 -6.43 -16.49 -21.05
CA CYS A 483 -6.01 -16.13 -22.40
C CYS A 483 -5.19 -14.84 -22.44
N TRP A 484 -5.51 -13.88 -21.58
CA TRP A 484 -4.72 -12.68 -21.37
C TRP A 484 -3.33 -13.02 -20.84
N ALA A 485 -3.24 -13.92 -19.86
CA ALA A 485 -1.98 -14.40 -19.32
C ALA A 485 -1.14 -15.12 -20.40
N ILE A 486 -1.76 -16.02 -21.18
CA ILE A 486 -1.12 -16.72 -22.30
C ILE A 486 -0.57 -15.75 -23.34
N GLY A 487 -1.34 -14.74 -23.76
CA GLY A 487 -0.84 -13.74 -24.72
C GLY A 487 0.29 -12.88 -24.15
N SER A 488 0.24 -12.57 -22.86
CA SER A 488 1.19 -11.66 -22.24
C SER A 488 2.63 -12.19 -22.17
N ILE A 489 2.82 -13.52 -22.09
CA ILE A 489 4.12 -14.20 -22.05
C ILE A 489 4.74 -14.47 -23.43
N SER A 490 4.21 -13.86 -24.50
CA SER A 490 4.80 -13.97 -25.84
C SER A 490 6.28 -13.61 -25.85
N LEU A 491 7.08 -14.39 -26.59
CA LEU A 491 8.55 -14.33 -26.66
C LEU A 491 9.30 -14.74 -25.39
N ALA A 492 8.61 -15.12 -24.30
CA ALA A 492 9.28 -15.66 -23.10
C ALA A 492 9.72 -17.12 -23.27
N MET A 493 9.12 -17.87 -24.20
CA MET A 493 9.48 -19.25 -24.51
C MET A 493 10.44 -19.32 -25.71
N ASN A 494 11.28 -20.36 -25.77
CA ASN A 494 12.00 -20.67 -27.01
C ASN A 494 11.03 -21.13 -28.12
N GLU A 495 11.45 -21.06 -29.39
CA GLU A 495 10.58 -21.29 -30.54
C GLU A 495 9.94 -22.70 -30.56
N GLU A 496 10.68 -23.73 -30.16
CA GLU A 496 10.17 -25.11 -30.12
C GLU A 496 9.09 -25.29 -29.06
N THR A 497 9.33 -24.76 -27.85
CA THR A 497 8.38 -24.83 -26.73
C THR A 497 7.14 -23.99 -27.03
N GLU A 498 7.33 -22.76 -27.51
CA GLU A 498 6.24 -21.86 -27.93
C GLU A 498 5.36 -22.53 -28.98
N LYS A 499 5.96 -23.16 -29.99
CA LYS A 499 5.22 -23.87 -31.03
C LYS A 499 4.34 -24.99 -30.47
N ARG A 500 4.90 -25.87 -29.61
CA ARG A 500 4.14 -26.98 -29.01
C ARG A 500 3.00 -26.45 -28.15
N PHE A 501 3.29 -25.44 -27.34
CA PHE A 501 2.31 -24.81 -26.44
C PHE A 501 1.15 -24.19 -27.23
N LEU A 502 1.44 -23.34 -28.22
CA LEU A 502 0.41 -22.63 -28.99
C LEU A 502 -0.46 -23.56 -29.84
N VAL A 503 0.10 -24.64 -30.40
CA VAL A 503 -0.70 -25.62 -31.14
C VAL A 503 -1.77 -26.23 -30.24
N THR A 504 -1.42 -26.54 -28.99
CA THR A 504 -2.35 -27.08 -27.99
C THR A 504 -3.40 -26.03 -27.63
N VAL A 505 -2.95 -24.84 -27.22
CA VAL A 505 -3.83 -23.74 -26.78
C VAL A 505 -4.89 -23.41 -27.83
N ILE A 506 -4.47 -23.18 -29.07
CA ILE A 506 -5.40 -22.69 -30.08
C ILE A 506 -6.32 -23.80 -30.57
N LYS A 507 -5.86 -25.05 -30.63
CA LYS A 507 -6.71 -26.20 -30.94
C LYS A 507 -7.83 -26.33 -29.92
N ASP A 508 -7.51 -26.20 -28.64
CA ASP A 508 -8.46 -26.32 -27.55
C ASP A 508 -9.45 -25.15 -27.53
N LEU A 509 -8.98 -23.91 -27.77
CA LEU A 509 -9.86 -22.73 -27.88
C LEU A 509 -10.79 -22.79 -29.12
N LEU A 510 -10.29 -23.30 -30.25
CA LEU A 510 -11.15 -23.53 -31.43
C LEU A 510 -12.21 -24.58 -31.13
N GLY A 511 -11.84 -25.70 -30.48
CA GLY A 511 -12.80 -26.70 -30.01
C GLY A 511 -13.82 -26.11 -29.04
N LEU A 512 -13.38 -25.28 -28.10
CA LEU A 512 -14.24 -24.57 -27.16
C LEU A 512 -15.24 -23.64 -27.86
N THR A 513 -14.82 -22.97 -28.94
CA THR A 513 -15.68 -22.11 -29.77
C THR A 513 -16.80 -22.89 -30.46
N GLU A 514 -16.54 -24.15 -30.83
CA GLU A 514 -17.54 -25.04 -31.42
C GLU A 514 -18.48 -25.65 -30.36
N MET A 515 -17.95 -25.95 -29.17
CA MET A 515 -18.69 -26.53 -28.06
C MET A 515 -19.66 -25.55 -27.40
N LYS A 516 -19.24 -24.28 -27.20
CA LYS A 516 -20.05 -23.28 -26.51
C LYS A 516 -21.12 -22.70 -27.45
N ARG A 517 -22.35 -22.63 -26.95
CA ARG A 517 -23.52 -22.09 -27.68
C ARG A 517 -23.81 -20.67 -27.21
N GLY A 518 -24.49 -19.89 -28.06
CA GLY A 518 -24.84 -18.50 -27.76
C GLY A 518 -23.82 -17.50 -28.34
N LYS A 519 -24.30 -16.32 -28.72
CA LYS A 519 -23.49 -15.29 -29.38
C LYS A 519 -22.40 -14.73 -28.46
N ASP A 520 -22.72 -14.53 -27.19
CA ASP A 520 -21.81 -13.95 -26.20
C ASP A 520 -20.64 -14.87 -25.90
N ASN A 521 -20.94 -16.15 -25.62
CA ASN A 521 -19.92 -17.17 -25.43
C ASN A 521 -18.95 -17.26 -26.62
N LYS A 522 -19.49 -17.20 -27.86
CA LYS A 522 -18.66 -17.23 -29.06
C LYS A 522 -17.81 -15.97 -29.21
N ALA A 523 -18.35 -14.79 -28.92
CA ALA A 523 -17.56 -13.55 -28.93
C ALA A 523 -16.43 -13.56 -27.92
N VAL A 524 -16.68 -14.05 -26.71
CA VAL A 524 -15.66 -14.15 -25.64
C VAL A 524 -14.51 -15.05 -26.09
N VAL A 525 -14.81 -16.28 -26.54
CA VAL A 525 -13.75 -17.22 -26.99
C VAL A 525 -13.05 -16.70 -28.25
N ALA A 526 -13.80 -16.11 -29.19
CA ALA A 526 -13.23 -15.50 -30.39
C ALA A 526 -12.23 -14.39 -30.03
N SER A 527 -12.62 -13.44 -29.16
CA SER A 527 -11.74 -12.37 -28.70
C SER A 527 -10.45 -12.89 -28.08
N ASN A 528 -10.54 -13.95 -27.27
CA ASN A 528 -9.38 -14.59 -26.67
C ASN A 528 -8.44 -15.22 -27.70
N ILE A 529 -8.98 -15.92 -28.71
CA ILE A 529 -8.19 -16.45 -29.83
C ILE A 529 -7.53 -15.30 -30.61
N MET A 530 -8.28 -14.24 -30.91
CA MET A 530 -7.78 -13.08 -31.66
C MET A 530 -6.63 -12.41 -30.92
N TYR A 531 -6.78 -12.20 -29.62
CA TYR A 531 -5.75 -11.62 -28.76
C TYR A 531 -4.49 -12.49 -28.76
N ILE A 532 -4.60 -13.80 -28.43
CA ILE A 532 -3.44 -14.70 -28.40
C ILE A 532 -2.74 -14.70 -29.76
N VAL A 533 -3.48 -14.91 -30.85
CA VAL A 533 -2.86 -14.97 -32.17
C VAL A 533 -2.19 -13.63 -32.54
N GLY A 534 -2.78 -12.50 -32.17
CA GLY A 534 -2.18 -11.17 -32.33
C GLY A 534 -0.84 -11.00 -31.59
N GLN A 535 -0.69 -11.61 -30.42
CA GLN A 535 0.53 -11.53 -29.62
C GLN A 535 1.67 -12.44 -30.11
N TYR A 536 1.40 -13.45 -30.94
CA TYR A 536 2.40 -14.43 -31.38
C TYR A 536 2.74 -14.38 -32.89
N PRO A 537 3.27 -13.24 -33.41
CA PRO A 537 3.60 -13.11 -34.83
C PRO A 537 4.76 -14.02 -35.27
N ARG A 538 5.67 -14.41 -34.35
CA ARG A 538 6.77 -15.36 -34.62
C ARG A 538 6.22 -16.71 -35.09
N PHE A 539 5.29 -17.28 -34.33
CA PHE A 539 4.61 -18.52 -34.65
C PHE A 539 3.84 -18.44 -35.98
N LEU A 540 3.07 -17.36 -36.20
CA LEU A 540 2.28 -17.20 -37.42
C LEU A 540 3.14 -17.13 -38.69
N LYS A 541 4.28 -16.43 -38.63
CA LYS A 541 5.22 -16.33 -39.76
C LYS A 541 5.79 -17.70 -40.15
N ALA A 542 6.02 -18.59 -39.19
CA ALA A 542 6.51 -19.94 -39.42
C ALA A 542 5.41 -20.93 -39.90
N HIS A 543 4.14 -20.60 -39.71
CA HIS A 543 3.01 -21.53 -39.93
C HIS A 543 1.91 -20.96 -40.85
N TRP A 544 2.21 -20.82 -42.14
CA TRP A 544 1.28 -20.23 -43.14
C TRP A 544 -0.13 -20.83 -43.17
N LYS A 545 -0.27 -22.17 -43.11
CA LYS A 545 -1.60 -22.82 -43.08
C LYS A 545 -2.43 -22.38 -41.87
N PHE A 546 -1.74 -22.18 -40.76
CA PHE A 546 -2.35 -21.73 -39.52
C PHE A 546 -2.76 -20.27 -39.60
N LEU A 547 -1.86 -19.40 -40.05
CA LEU A 547 -2.15 -17.99 -40.31
C LEU A 547 -3.36 -17.83 -41.24
N LYS A 548 -3.41 -18.58 -42.35
CA LYS A 548 -4.55 -18.57 -43.27
C LYS A 548 -5.86 -18.98 -42.57
N THR A 549 -5.82 -20.00 -41.72
CA THR A 549 -7.00 -20.47 -40.98
C THR A 549 -7.48 -19.41 -39.98
N VAL A 550 -6.56 -18.81 -39.22
CA VAL A 550 -6.93 -17.74 -38.29
C VAL A 550 -7.48 -16.53 -39.03
N VAL A 551 -6.84 -16.08 -40.10
CA VAL A 551 -7.31 -14.94 -40.90
C VAL A 551 -8.70 -15.21 -41.49
N ASN A 552 -8.97 -16.42 -41.98
CA ASN A 552 -10.30 -16.81 -42.42
C ASN A 552 -11.31 -16.78 -41.27
N LYS A 553 -10.91 -17.25 -40.08
CA LYS A 553 -11.77 -17.21 -38.88
C LYS A 553 -12.02 -15.77 -38.41
N LEU A 554 -11.04 -14.89 -38.50
CA LEU A 554 -11.21 -13.45 -38.29
C LEU A 554 -12.27 -12.91 -39.26
N PHE A 555 -12.17 -13.22 -40.56
CA PHE A 555 -13.19 -12.83 -41.53
C PHE A 555 -14.57 -13.36 -41.15
N GLU A 556 -14.71 -14.61 -40.71
CA GLU A 556 -15.99 -15.14 -40.22
C GLU A 556 -16.53 -14.34 -39.03
N PHE A 557 -15.68 -14.04 -38.03
CA PHE A 557 -16.07 -13.21 -36.89
C PHE A 557 -16.48 -11.80 -37.30
N MET A 558 -15.85 -11.22 -38.32
CA MET A 558 -16.25 -9.90 -38.87
C MET A 558 -17.66 -9.90 -39.49
N HIS A 559 -18.16 -11.06 -39.92
CA HIS A 559 -19.51 -11.23 -40.47
C HIS A 559 -20.53 -11.70 -39.44
N GLU A 560 -20.11 -12.11 -38.23
CA GLU A 560 -21.02 -12.39 -37.13
C GLU A 560 -21.62 -11.06 -36.62
N SER A 561 -22.93 -10.89 -36.83
CA SER A 561 -23.70 -9.74 -36.36
C SER A 561 -23.86 -9.79 -34.83
N HIS A 562 -22.86 -9.25 -34.14
CA HIS A 562 -23.00 -8.70 -32.79
C HIS A 562 -23.58 -7.29 -32.90
N GLU A 563 -24.66 -7.00 -32.19
CA GLU A 563 -25.23 -5.64 -32.07
C GLU A 563 -24.35 -4.77 -31.17
N GLY A 564 -23.10 -4.58 -31.61
CA GLY A 564 -22.26 -3.44 -31.31
C GLY A 564 -21.74 -3.00 -32.66
N GLU A 565 -22.41 -2.03 -33.27
CA GLU A 565 -22.35 -1.65 -34.69
C GLU A 565 -20.99 -1.97 -35.35
N SER A 566 -21.01 -3.03 -36.15
CA SER A 566 -20.13 -3.33 -37.27
C SER A 566 -18.62 -3.44 -36.99
N ILE A 567 -18.05 -4.61 -37.32
CA ILE A 567 -16.60 -4.78 -37.56
C ILE A 567 -16.20 -4.16 -38.93
N SER A 568 -17.03 -3.25 -39.48
CA SER A 568 -16.86 -2.64 -40.80
C SER A 568 -16.03 -1.34 -40.80
N ASN A 569 -15.62 -0.82 -39.63
CA ASN A 569 -14.82 0.41 -39.55
C ASN A 569 -13.29 0.21 -39.50
N GLN A 570 -12.78 -1.02 -39.66
CA GLN A 570 -11.34 -1.27 -39.90
C GLN A 570 -10.82 -0.75 -41.26
N ARG A 571 -11.61 0.05 -41.99
CA ARG A 571 -11.23 0.58 -43.30
C ARG A 571 -10.38 1.86 -43.27
N LYS A 572 -10.10 2.46 -42.11
CA LYS A 572 -9.43 3.79 -42.10
C LYS A 572 -8.01 3.87 -41.52
N ASP A 573 -7.57 2.97 -40.65
CA ASP A 573 -6.30 3.21 -39.92
C ASP A 573 -5.16 2.22 -40.24
N CYS A 574 -5.30 1.35 -41.25
CA CYS A 574 -4.18 0.56 -41.79
C CYS A 574 -3.52 1.17 -43.05
N TYR A 575 -3.95 2.36 -43.47
CA TYR A 575 -3.25 3.19 -44.46
C TYR A 575 -3.00 4.57 -43.85
N SER A 576 -2.11 4.65 -42.87
CA SER A 576 -1.47 5.88 -42.40
C SER A 576 -0.10 5.53 -41.86
#